data_AF-A0A1V4Z0E0-F1
#
_entry.id   AF-A0A1V4Z0E0-F1
#
_cell.length_a   1.000
_cell.length_b   1.000
_cell.length_c   1.000
_cell.angle_alpha   90.00
_cell.angle_beta   90.00
_cell.angle_gamma   90.00
#
_symmetry.space_group_name_H-M   'P 1'
#
loop_
_entity.id
_entity.type
_entity.pdbx_description
1 polymer ?
#
loop_
_entity_poly.entity_id
_entity_poly.type
_entity_poly.pdbx_seq_one_letter_code
_entity_poly.pdbx_strand_id
1 'polypeptide(L)'
;MNTISNDDLRKLATIVAMVALGGVLVAVIGEAAKYVMPHEALYYLLVNKVYIMAAAIFLLLLGVNRVNANNVRNMIAVFVLVLIGLVVLWQLDGIASGILWNGMYPTVYGRISEHAVGLFLQSLDVLGLVIGAVGAFLVLMKVLDLAKDKMGGTTKNS
;
A
#
# COMPACT_ATOMS: atom_id res chain seq x y z
N MET A 1 -27.91 14.99 25.28
CA MET A 1 -27.52 13.59 25.53
C MET A 1 -26.75 13.12 24.30
N ASN A 2 -25.44 12.88 24.44
CA ASN A 2 -24.47 12.79 23.36
C ASN A 2 -24.58 11.50 22.52
N THR A 3 -25.14 11.60 21.32
CA THR A 3 -25.08 10.56 20.27
C THR A 3 -23.77 10.55 19.47
N ILE A 4 -22.91 11.57 19.66
CA ILE A 4 -21.69 11.80 18.86
C ILE A 4 -20.63 10.69 19.07
N SER A 5 -20.60 10.04 20.23
CA SER A 5 -19.54 9.05 20.55
C SER A 5 -19.67 7.73 19.78
N ASN A 6 -20.87 7.28 19.41
CA ASN A 6 -21.06 5.96 18.79
C ASN A 6 -20.86 6.00 17.28
N ASP A 7 -21.26 7.10 16.62
CA ASP A 7 -21.15 7.23 15.16
C ASP A 7 -19.70 7.35 14.68
N ASP A 8 -18.85 8.06 15.43
CA ASP A 8 -17.44 8.23 15.05
C ASP A 8 -16.61 6.96 15.29
N LEU A 9 -16.89 6.22 16.37
CA LEU A 9 -16.31 4.90 16.60
C LEU A 9 -16.74 3.89 15.52
N ARG A 10 -18.02 3.89 15.13
CA ARG A 10 -18.54 3.01 14.07
C ARG A 10 -17.95 3.35 12.70
N LYS A 11 -17.77 4.63 12.38
CA LYS A 11 -17.08 5.07 11.16
C LYS A 11 -15.62 4.66 11.16
N LEU A 12 -14.90 4.85 12.29
CA LEU A 12 -13.51 4.42 12.44
C LEU A 12 -13.37 2.90 12.23
N ALA A 13 -14.21 2.11 12.89
CA ALA A 13 -14.21 0.66 12.75
C ALA A 13 -14.49 0.21 11.31
N THR A 14 -15.42 0.89 10.62
CA THR A 14 -15.71 0.63 9.20
C THR A 14 -14.50 0.91 8.31
N ILE A 15 -13.81 2.04 8.52
CA ILE A 15 -12.62 2.40 7.74
C ILE A 15 -11.49 1.39 8.00
N VAL A 16 -11.26 1.00 9.25
CA VAL A 16 -10.26 -0.01 9.62
C VAL A 16 -10.56 -1.35 8.94
N ALA A 17 -11.82 -1.80 8.96
CA ALA A 17 -12.24 -3.03 8.28
C ALA A 17 -12.02 -2.96 6.75
N MET A 18 -12.35 -1.83 6.13
CA MET A 18 -12.11 -1.63 4.68
C MET A 18 -10.62 -1.61 4.35
N VAL A 19 -9.79 -1.01 5.19
CA VAL A 19 -8.33 -1.01 5.03
C VAL A 19 -7.77 -2.43 5.14
N ALA A 20 -8.23 -3.20 6.13
CA ALA A 20 -7.79 -4.59 6.31
C ALA A 20 -8.19 -5.46 5.10
N LEU A 21 -9.45 -5.37 4.66
CA LEU A 21 -9.93 -6.08 3.48
C LEU A 21 -9.20 -5.65 2.21
N GLY A 22 -8.93 -4.35 2.08
CA GLY A 22 -8.13 -3.79 0.99
C GLY A 22 -6.72 -4.34 0.94
N GLY A 23 -6.04 -4.39 2.09
CA GLY A 23 -4.70 -4.97 2.22
C GLY A 23 -4.68 -6.44 1.83
N VAL A 24 -5.64 -7.24 2.30
CA VAL A 24 -5.78 -8.64 1.92
C VAL A 24 -6.00 -8.80 0.42
N LEU A 25 -6.90 -8.00 -0.18
CA LEU A 25 -7.19 -8.06 -1.60
C LEU A 25 -5.95 -7.73 -2.46
N VAL A 26 -5.21 -6.67 -2.10
CA VAL A 26 -3.96 -6.28 -2.78
C VAL A 26 -2.92 -7.39 -2.66
N ALA A 27 -2.79 -8.02 -1.50
CA ALA A 27 -1.87 -9.13 -1.30
C ALA A 27 -2.23 -10.36 -2.16
N VAL A 28 -3.52 -10.77 -2.15
CA VAL A 28 -3.98 -11.92 -2.94
C VAL A 28 -3.77 -11.70 -4.43
N ILE A 29 -4.12 -10.51 -4.95
CA ILE A 29 -3.94 -10.17 -6.36
C ILE A 29 -2.46 -10.09 -6.72
N GLY A 30 -1.62 -9.56 -5.83
CA GLY A 30 -0.18 -9.51 -6.08
C GLY A 30 0.46 -10.90 -6.10
N GLU A 31 0.05 -11.80 -5.21
CA GLU A 31 0.55 -13.19 -5.24
C GLU A 31 0.09 -13.92 -6.50
N ALA A 32 -1.14 -13.67 -6.95
CA ALA A 32 -1.60 -14.16 -8.24
C ALA A 32 -0.78 -13.59 -9.42
N ALA A 33 -0.45 -12.30 -9.38
CA ALA A 33 0.40 -11.66 -10.39
C ALA A 33 1.83 -12.27 -10.41
N LYS A 34 2.40 -12.55 -9.25
CA LYS A 34 3.70 -13.20 -9.12
C LYS A 34 3.72 -14.62 -9.68
N TYR A 35 2.60 -15.34 -9.64
CA TYR A 35 2.53 -16.71 -10.17
C TYR A 35 2.83 -16.80 -11.67
N VAL A 36 2.59 -15.71 -12.41
CA VAL A 36 2.87 -15.66 -13.86
C VAL A 36 4.24 -15.08 -14.21
N MET A 37 4.98 -14.53 -13.24
CA MET A 37 6.28 -13.87 -13.46
C MET A 37 7.44 -14.69 -12.85
N PRO A 38 8.61 -14.76 -13.50
CA PRO A 38 9.78 -15.40 -12.90
C PRO A 38 10.27 -14.62 -11.68
N HIS A 39 10.69 -15.33 -10.62
CA HIS A 39 11.07 -14.75 -9.33
C HIS A 39 12.21 -13.71 -9.43
N GLU A 40 13.12 -13.90 -10.39
CA GLU A 40 14.27 -13.04 -10.61
C GLU A 40 13.94 -11.79 -11.44
N ALA A 41 12.72 -11.69 -11.99
CA ALA A 41 12.32 -10.53 -12.77
C ALA A 41 12.16 -9.29 -11.88
N LEU A 42 12.62 -8.13 -12.38
CA LEU A 42 12.41 -6.83 -11.74
C LEU A 42 10.94 -6.59 -11.40
N TYR A 43 10.02 -6.96 -12.29
CA TYR A 43 8.57 -6.82 -12.09
C TYR A 43 8.06 -7.65 -10.92
N TYR A 44 8.58 -8.85 -10.71
CA TYR A 44 8.28 -9.67 -9.52
C TYR A 44 8.71 -8.94 -8.24
N LEU A 45 9.92 -8.38 -8.23
CA LEU A 45 10.43 -7.62 -7.09
C LEU A 45 9.63 -6.34 -6.84
N LEU A 46 9.16 -5.67 -7.90
CA LEU A 46 8.32 -4.48 -7.79
C LEU A 46 6.96 -4.78 -7.16
N VAL A 47 6.37 -5.94 -7.43
CA VAL A 47 5.14 -6.37 -6.75
C VAL A 47 5.33 -6.39 -5.23
N ASN A 48 6.48 -6.87 -4.73
CA ASN A 48 6.78 -6.83 -3.29
C ASN A 48 6.81 -5.39 -2.75
N LYS A 49 7.37 -4.45 -3.52
CA LYS A 49 7.43 -3.03 -3.12
C LYS A 49 6.05 -2.41 -3.06
N VAL A 50 5.13 -2.81 -3.96
CA VAL A 50 3.73 -2.36 -3.94
C VAL A 50 3.04 -2.76 -2.63
N TYR A 51 3.34 -3.93 -2.04
CA TYR A 51 2.76 -4.31 -0.74
C TYR A 51 3.18 -3.38 0.38
N ILE A 52 4.48 -3.10 0.47
CA ILE A 52 5.04 -2.22 1.51
C ILE A 52 4.43 -0.83 1.36
N MET A 53 4.37 -0.31 0.13
CA MET A 53 3.77 0.98 -0.17
C MET A 53 2.27 1.02 0.13
N ALA A 54 1.53 -0.03 -0.20
CA ALA A 54 0.10 -0.12 0.09
C ALA A 54 -0.15 -0.12 1.60
N ALA A 55 0.58 -0.91 2.37
CA ALA A 55 0.49 -0.94 3.82
C ALA A 55 0.82 0.43 4.43
N ALA A 56 1.89 1.07 3.98
CA ALA A 56 2.31 2.40 4.43
C ALA A 56 1.24 3.47 4.15
N ILE A 57 0.69 3.50 2.93
CA ILE A 57 -0.34 4.45 2.54
C ILE A 57 -1.64 4.20 3.30
N PHE A 58 -2.02 2.94 3.52
CA PHE A 58 -3.21 2.64 4.31
C PHE A 58 -3.09 3.07 5.77
N LEU A 59 -1.92 2.88 6.40
CA LEU A 59 -1.64 3.40 7.74
C LEU A 59 -1.72 4.92 7.77
N LEU A 60 -1.16 5.60 6.76
CA LEU A 60 -1.25 7.05 6.63
C LEU A 60 -2.70 7.52 6.51
N LEU A 61 -3.50 6.85 5.67
CA LEU A 61 -4.92 7.16 5.50
C LEU A 61 -5.71 7.00 6.81
N LEU A 62 -5.42 5.96 7.59
CA LEU A 62 -6.03 5.78 8.91
C LEU A 62 -5.67 6.92 9.89
N GLY A 63 -4.41 7.37 9.86
CA GLY A 63 -3.90 8.44 10.71
C GLY A 63 -4.53 9.82 10.42
N VAL A 64 -4.71 10.17 9.14
CA VAL A 64 -5.10 11.54 8.72
C VAL A 64 -6.57 11.90 9.01
N ASN A 65 -7.43 10.94 9.36
CA ASN A 65 -8.83 11.16 9.81
C ASN A 65 -9.75 11.95 8.86
N ARG A 66 -9.30 12.27 7.63
CA ARG A 66 -10.10 12.90 6.56
C ARG A 66 -10.53 11.92 5.47
N VAL A 67 -10.42 10.62 5.75
CA VAL A 67 -10.58 9.60 4.72
C VAL A 67 -11.99 9.04 4.77
N ASN A 68 -12.75 9.31 3.70
CA ASN A 68 -14.04 8.69 3.46
C ASN A 68 -13.82 7.23 2.99
N ALA A 69 -14.77 6.34 3.28
CA ALA A 69 -14.81 4.96 2.76
C ALA A 69 -14.57 4.90 1.24
N ASN A 70 -15.10 5.88 0.49
CA ASN A 70 -14.86 6.00 -0.95
C ASN A 70 -13.39 6.19 -1.31
N ASN A 71 -12.63 6.94 -0.52
CA ASN A 71 -11.20 7.19 -0.77
C ASN A 71 -10.39 5.91 -0.54
N VAL A 72 -10.71 5.14 0.51
CA VAL A 72 -10.08 3.84 0.77
C VAL A 72 -10.34 2.88 -0.39
N ARG A 73 -11.59 2.77 -0.84
CA ARG A 73 -11.97 1.93 -2.00
C ARG A 73 -11.21 2.33 -3.26
N ASN A 74 -11.17 3.62 -3.57
CA ASN A 74 -10.47 4.10 -4.76
C ASN A 74 -8.96 3.82 -4.67
N MET A 75 -8.36 3.96 -3.49
CA MET A 75 -6.94 3.65 -3.29
C MET A 75 -6.65 2.15 -3.46
N ILE A 76 -7.52 1.27 -2.95
CA ILE A 76 -7.43 -0.18 -3.19
C ILE A 76 -7.48 -0.45 -4.69
N ALA A 77 -8.44 0.13 -5.41
CA ALA A 77 -8.56 -0.05 -6.85
C ALA A 77 -7.31 0.43 -7.60
N VAL A 78 -6.72 1.56 -7.19
CA VAL A 78 -5.46 2.06 -7.75
C VAL A 78 -4.33 1.05 -7.54
N PHE A 79 -4.14 0.52 -6.34
CA PHE A 79 -3.10 -0.49 -6.11
C PHE A 79 -3.31 -1.76 -6.93
N VAL A 80 -4.56 -2.22 -7.05
CA VAL A 80 -4.91 -3.36 -7.91
C VAL A 80 -4.58 -3.06 -9.37
N LEU A 81 -4.90 -1.85 -9.86
CA LEU A 81 -4.56 -1.44 -11.22
C LEU A 81 -3.05 -1.34 -11.43
N VAL A 82 -2.28 -0.89 -10.44
CA VAL A 82 -0.81 -0.89 -10.49
C VAL A 82 -0.28 -2.31 -10.62
N LEU A 83 -0.81 -3.26 -9.85
CA LEU A 83 -0.41 -4.68 -9.95
C LEU A 83 -0.72 -5.27 -11.33
N ILE A 84 -1.92 -5.03 -11.86
CA ILE A 84 -2.29 -5.45 -13.23
C ILE A 84 -1.36 -4.78 -14.25
N GLY A 85 -1.08 -3.49 -14.09
CA GLY A 85 -0.17 -2.74 -14.94
C GLY A 85 1.24 -3.32 -14.95
N LEU A 86 1.76 -3.76 -13.80
CA LEU A 86 3.07 -4.43 -13.72
C LEU A 86 3.10 -5.74 -14.52
N VAL A 87 2.04 -6.54 -14.47
CA VAL A 87 1.93 -7.76 -15.29
C VAL A 87 1.93 -7.42 -16.77
N VAL A 88 1.15 -6.41 -17.18
CA VAL A 88 1.10 -5.98 -18.59
C VAL A 88 2.46 -5.44 -19.05
N LEU A 89 3.12 -4.63 -18.22
CA LEU A 89 4.45 -4.09 -18.53
C LEU A 89 5.49 -5.20 -18.67
N TRP A 90 5.44 -6.23 -17.82
CA TRP A 90 6.32 -7.39 -17.96
C TRP A 90 6.13 -8.11 -19.30
N GLN A 91 4.88 -8.33 -19.73
CA GLN A 91 4.59 -8.95 -21.03
C GLN A 91 5.09 -8.10 -22.20
N LEU A 92 4.85 -6.78 -22.14
CA LEU A 92 5.33 -5.84 -23.15
C LEU A 92 6.85 -5.78 -23.21
N ASP A 93 7.52 -5.85 -22.06
CA ASP A 93 8.99 -5.87 -21.96
C ASP A 93 9.60 -7.11 -22.62
N GLY A 94 8.99 -8.29 -22.39
CA GLY A 94 9.40 -9.53 -23.07
C GLY A 94 9.25 -9.43 -24.59
N ILE A 95 8.12 -8.89 -25.08
CA ILE A 95 7.88 -8.67 -26.51
C ILE A 95 8.88 -7.66 -27.08
N ALA A 96 9.11 -6.55 -26.39
CA ALA A 96 10.03 -5.50 -26.82
C ALA A 96 11.47 -6.02 -26.92
N SER A 97 11.90 -6.84 -25.95
CA SER A 97 13.21 -7.49 -26.00
C SER A 97 13.37 -8.41 -27.21
N GLY A 98 12.31 -9.16 -27.53
CA GLY A 98 12.24 -9.98 -28.73
C GLY A 98 12.41 -9.16 -30.03
N ILE A 99 11.74 -8.01 -30.13
CA ILE A 99 11.78 -7.14 -31.33
C ILE A 99 13.14 -6.43 -31.46
N LEU A 100 13.66 -5.88 -30.37
CA LEU A 100 14.84 -5.00 -30.41
C LEU A 100 16.16 -5.78 -30.54
N TRP A 101 16.25 -6.96 -29.93
CA TRP A 101 17.50 -7.74 -29.88
C TRP A 101 17.33 -9.20 -30.31
N ASN A 102 16.27 -9.52 -31.04
CA ASN A 102 16.00 -10.86 -31.54
C ASN A 102 16.02 -11.93 -30.44
N GLY A 103 15.62 -11.56 -29.21
CA GLY A 103 15.60 -12.44 -28.05
C GLY A 103 16.96 -12.74 -27.40
N MET A 104 18.05 -12.02 -27.76
CA MET A 104 19.36 -12.17 -27.12
C MET A 104 19.32 -11.90 -25.61
N TYR A 105 18.41 -11.03 -25.17
CA TYR A 105 18.18 -10.72 -23.76
C TYR A 105 16.76 -11.14 -23.36
N PRO A 106 16.56 -11.66 -22.13
CA PRO A 106 15.24 -12.06 -21.66
C PRO A 106 14.30 -10.87 -21.42
N THR A 107 14.85 -9.67 -21.17
CA THR A 107 14.11 -8.43 -20.88
C THR A 107 14.91 -7.20 -21.35
N VAL A 108 14.24 -6.07 -21.60
CA VAL A 108 14.93 -4.81 -21.92
C VAL A 108 15.78 -4.35 -20.73
N TYR A 109 15.29 -4.61 -19.52
CA TYR A 109 15.90 -4.22 -18.25
C TYR A 109 17.11 -5.06 -17.85
N GLY A 110 17.31 -6.24 -18.45
CA GLY A 110 18.50 -7.08 -18.22
C GLY A 110 19.83 -6.40 -18.59
N ARG A 111 19.79 -5.21 -19.19
CA ARG A 111 20.96 -4.39 -19.53
C ARG A 111 21.27 -3.30 -18.50
N ILE A 112 20.37 -3.04 -17.55
CA ILE A 112 20.62 -2.11 -16.46
C ILE A 112 21.48 -2.81 -15.41
N SER A 113 22.47 -2.12 -14.87
CA SER A 113 23.32 -2.70 -13.84
C SER A 113 22.50 -3.08 -12.60
N GLU A 114 22.80 -4.25 -12.04
CA GLU A 114 22.13 -4.75 -10.82
C GLU A 114 22.26 -3.75 -9.67
N HIS A 115 23.38 -3.03 -9.59
CA HIS A 115 23.58 -1.99 -8.58
C HIS A 115 22.56 -0.85 -8.70
N ALA A 116 22.28 -0.36 -9.92
CA ALA A 116 21.30 0.70 -10.13
C ALA A 116 19.86 0.22 -9.83
N VAL A 117 19.54 -1.01 -10.24
CA VAL A 117 18.25 -1.64 -9.93
C VAL A 117 18.08 -1.83 -8.41
N GLY A 118 19.13 -2.29 -7.73
CA GLY A 118 19.15 -2.45 -6.28
C GLY A 118 18.92 -1.13 -5.53
N LEU A 119 19.63 -0.07 -5.92
CA LEU A 119 19.43 1.28 -5.35
C LEU A 119 18.00 1.79 -5.55
N PHE A 120 17.43 1.58 -6.74
CA PHE A 120 16.05 1.95 -7.02
C PHE A 120 15.06 1.18 -6.12
N LEU A 121 15.16 -0.14 -6.05
CA LEU A 121 14.30 -0.96 -5.19
C LEU A 121 14.44 -0.60 -3.72
N GLN A 122 15.66 -0.32 -3.25
CA GLN A 122 15.91 0.11 -1.88
C GLN A 122 15.30 1.48 -1.59
N SER A 123 15.36 2.42 -2.55
CA SER A 123 14.72 3.73 -2.39
C SER A 123 13.21 3.62 -2.19
N LEU A 124 12.55 2.67 -2.86
CA LEU A 124 11.12 2.40 -2.67
C LEU A 124 10.83 1.87 -1.26
N ASP A 125 11.71 1.01 -0.72
CA ASP A 125 11.58 0.54 0.67
C ASP A 125 11.70 1.70 1.66
N VAL A 126 12.69 2.57 1.47
CA VAL A 126 12.90 3.74 2.34
C VAL A 126 11.68 4.67 2.29
N LEU A 127 11.15 4.95 1.10
CA LEU A 127 9.92 5.75 0.95
C LEU A 127 8.74 5.09 1.67
N GLY A 128 8.55 3.78 1.47
CA GLY A 128 7.50 3.02 2.15
C GLY A 128 7.65 3.08 3.67
N LEU A 129 8.86 2.94 4.19
CA LEU A 129 9.15 3.01 5.62
C LEU A 129 8.87 4.40 6.19
N VAL A 130 9.31 5.46 5.52
CA VAL A 130 9.07 6.84 5.96
C VAL A 130 7.57 7.15 5.99
N ILE A 131 6.85 6.81 4.90
CA ILE A 131 5.39 7.01 4.82
C ILE A 131 4.69 6.20 5.90
N GLY A 132 5.08 4.93 6.09
CA GLY A 132 4.51 4.04 7.08
C GLY A 132 4.75 4.51 8.52
N ALA A 133 5.95 5.00 8.82
CA ALA A 133 6.30 5.55 10.12
C ALA A 133 5.48 6.80 10.45
N VAL A 134 5.32 7.72 9.49
CA VAL A 134 4.44 8.90 9.64
C VAL A 134 2.99 8.45 9.87
N GLY A 135 2.50 7.48 9.10
CA GLY A 135 1.15 6.95 9.26
C GLY A 135 0.93 6.32 10.64
N ALA A 136 1.84 5.45 11.07
CA ALA A 136 1.79 4.81 12.38
C ALA A 136 1.82 5.83 13.53
N PHE A 137 2.67 6.85 13.43
CA PHE A 137 2.73 7.94 14.40
C PHE A 137 1.39 8.66 14.54
N LEU A 138 0.75 9.02 13.41
CA LEU A 138 -0.56 9.68 13.42
C LEU A 138 -1.66 8.80 14.01
N VAL A 139 -1.65 7.50 13.70
CA VAL A 139 -2.58 6.53 14.31
C VAL A 139 -2.38 6.46 15.82
N LEU A 140 -1.13 6.39 16.30
CA LEU A 140 -0.81 6.36 17.73
C LEU A 140 -1.32 7.61 18.45
N MET A 141 -1.03 8.80 17.91
CA MET A 141 -1.52 10.07 18.47
C MET A 141 -3.04 10.06 18.62
N LYS A 142 -3.74 9.57 17.60
CA LYS A 142 -5.20 9.45 17.62
C LYS A 142 -5.73 8.48 18.67
N VAL A 143 -5.07 7.33 18.84
CA VAL A 143 -5.44 6.36 19.88
C VAL A 143 -5.19 6.94 21.27
N LEU A 144 -4.11 7.72 21.46
CA LEU A 144 -3.83 8.43 22.71
C LEU A 144 -4.88 9.49 23.01
N ASP A 145 -5.31 10.27 22.02
CA ASP A 145 -6.39 11.26 22.18
C ASP A 145 -7.70 10.57 22.59
N LEU A 146 -8.07 9.47 21.94
CA LEU A 146 -9.24 8.66 22.30
C LEU A 146 -9.15 8.08 23.72
N ALA A 147 -7.96 7.63 24.13
CA ALA A 147 -7.72 7.12 25.48
C ALA A 147 -7.83 8.24 26.52
N LYS A 148 -7.25 9.41 26.24
CA LYS A 148 -7.35 10.60 27.08
C LYS A 148 -8.80 11.06 27.25
N ASP A 149 -9.58 11.09 26.17
CA ASP A 149 -10.98 11.50 26.20
C ASP A 149 -11.84 10.53 27.03
N LYS A 150 -11.55 9.22 26.95
CA LYS A 150 -12.21 8.21 27.80
C LYS A 150 -11.80 8.31 29.27
N MET A 151 -10.55 8.63 29.56
CA MET A 151 -10.06 8.79 30.94
C MET A 151 -10.47 10.13 31.57
N GLY A 152 -10.60 11.20 30.79
CA GLY A 152 -11.06 12.52 31.25
C GLY A 152 -12.59 12.63 31.44
N GLY A 153 -13.34 11.62 31.01
CA GLY A 153 -14.80 11.57 31.02
C GLY A 153 -15.44 10.99 32.28
N THR A 154 -14.97 11.38 33.48
CA THR A 154 -15.76 11.26 34.74
C THR A 154 -15.71 12.53 35.61
N THR A 155 -15.35 13.68 35.04
CA THR A 155 -15.37 14.95 35.79
C THR A 155 -15.72 16.12 34.88
N LYS A 156 -17.00 16.25 34.56
CA LYS A 156 -17.59 17.56 34.30
C LYS A 156 -18.82 17.69 35.19
N ASN A 157 -18.67 18.54 36.21
CA ASN A 157 -19.57 18.80 37.31
C ASN A 157 -21.03 18.99 36.88
N SER A 158 -21.91 18.30 37.61
CA SER A 158 -23.16 18.81 38.20
C SER A 158 -23.56 20.23 37.77
#